data_AF-A0AA41ZEA8-F1
#
_entry.id   AF-A0AA41ZEA8-F1
#
_cell.length_a   1.000
_cell.length_b   1.000
_cell.length_c   1.000
_cell.angle_alpha   90.00
_cell.angle_beta   90.00
_cell.angle_gamma   90.00
#
_symmetry.space_group_name_H-M   'P 1'
#
loop_
_entity.id
_entity.type
_entity.pdbx_description
1 polymer ?
#
loop_
_entity_poly.entity_id
_entity_poly.type
_entity_poly.pdbx_seq_one_letter_code
_entity_poly.pdbx_strand_id
1 'polypeptide(L)'
;MTSITIRNVPDEVHRALRIRAAMHGRSTEAEIRGILEQAAKPEGRLKLGTLLNSIARDAGGLSDAEARRFDKLRDRAPAEPMRFE
;
A
#
# COMPACT_ATOMS: atom_id res chain seq x y z
N MET A 1 9.26 2.34 -12.80
CA MET A 1 8.66 3.53 -12.15
C MET A 1 7.17 3.51 -12.47
N THR A 2 6.31 3.64 -11.48
CA THR A 2 4.86 3.75 -11.71
C THR A 2 4.54 5.21 -11.99
N SER A 3 3.86 5.49 -13.10
CA SER A 3 3.40 6.84 -13.47
C SER A 3 1.89 6.95 -13.32
N ILE A 4 1.43 8.14 -12.91
CA ILE A 4 0.01 8.48 -12.81
C ILE A 4 -0.18 9.78 -13.59
N THR A 5 -1.17 9.82 -14.48
CA THR A 5 -1.54 11.03 -15.22
C THR A 5 -2.94 11.47 -14.79
N ILE A 6 -3.04 12.69 -14.25
CA ILE A 6 -4.31 13.30 -13.85
C ILE A 6 -4.68 14.33 -14.93
N ARG A 7 -5.83 14.13 -15.59
CA ARG A 7 -6.33 15.02 -16.64
C ARG A 7 -7.35 16.01 -16.09
N ASN A 8 -7.50 17.14 -16.76
CA ASN A 8 -8.52 18.16 -16.47
C ASN A 8 -8.46 18.72 -15.03
N VAL A 9 -7.24 18.92 -14.49
CA VAL A 9 -7.07 19.60 -13.19
C VAL A 9 -7.38 21.08 -13.37
N PRO A 10 -8.31 21.68 -12.61
CA PRO A 10 -8.58 23.10 -12.69
C PRO A 10 -7.31 23.93 -12.44
N ASP A 11 -7.12 25.00 -13.21
CA ASP A 11 -5.90 25.82 -13.13
C ASP A 11 -5.64 26.38 -11.73
N GLU A 12 -6.70 26.72 -11.01
CA GLU A 12 -6.63 27.19 -9.63
C GLU A 12 -6.04 26.12 -8.69
N VAL A 13 -6.41 24.85 -8.86
CA VAL A 13 -5.90 23.72 -8.08
C VAL A 13 -4.43 23.50 -8.38
N HIS A 14 -4.05 23.53 -9.68
CA HIS A 14 -2.65 23.39 -10.06
C HIS A 14 -1.77 24.53 -9.50
N ARG A 15 -2.27 25.78 -9.52
CA ARG A 15 -1.59 26.93 -8.91
C ARG A 15 -1.45 26.77 -7.40
N ALA A 16 -2.51 26.36 -6.70
CA ALA A 16 -2.49 26.13 -5.26
C ALA A 16 -1.48 25.04 -4.87
N LEU A 17 -1.42 23.93 -5.62
CA LEU A 17 -0.44 22.86 -5.41
C LEU A 17 1.00 23.36 -5.61
N ARG A 18 1.25 24.19 -6.63
CA ARG A 18 2.57 24.78 -6.87
C ARG A 18 3.02 25.69 -5.73
N ILE A 19 2.11 26.52 -5.20
CA ILE A 19 2.40 27.39 -4.05
C ILE A 19 2.70 26.54 -2.80
N ARG A 20 1.85 25.54 -2.52
CA ARG A 20 2.06 24.61 -1.41
C ARG A 20 3.39 23.87 -1.50
N ALA A 21 3.77 23.42 -2.69
CA ALA A 21 5.05 22.76 -2.93
C ALA A 21 6.25 23.69 -2.63
N ALA A 22 6.17 24.95 -3.08
CA ALA A 22 7.17 25.97 -2.79
C ALA A 22 7.29 26.25 -1.29
N MET A 23 6.17 26.33 -0.57
CA MET A 23 6.16 26.49 0.89
C MET A 23 6.85 25.33 1.62
N HIS A 24 6.73 24.11 1.10
CA HIS A 24 7.41 22.93 1.64
C HIS A 24 8.82 22.71 1.09
N GLY A 25 9.34 23.61 0.24
CA GLY A 25 10.68 23.51 -0.34
C GLY A 25 10.87 22.30 -1.27
N ARG A 26 9.82 21.82 -1.93
CA ARG A 26 9.87 20.66 -2.84
C ARG A 26 9.19 20.92 -4.18
N SER A 27 9.41 20.05 -5.16
CA SER A 27 8.74 20.15 -6.46
C SER A 27 7.23 19.87 -6.35
N THR A 28 6.44 20.39 -7.29
CA THR A 28 5.00 20.12 -7.35
C THR A 28 4.70 18.62 -7.43
N GLU A 29 5.50 17.86 -8.18
CA GLU A 29 5.35 16.40 -8.25
C GLU A 29 5.62 15.73 -6.90
N ALA A 30 6.66 16.16 -6.18
CA ALA A 30 6.95 15.65 -4.84
C ALA A 30 5.83 16.01 -3.85
N GLU A 31 5.21 17.19 -3.98
CA GLU A 31 4.03 17.57 -3.20
C GLU A 31 2.84 16.66 -3.45
N ILE A 32 2.49 16.46 -4.73
CA ILE A 32 1.39 15.57 -5.14
C ILE A 32 1.63 14.15 -4.63
N ARG A 33 2.86 13.63 -4.77
CA ARG A 33 3.22 12.31 -4.26
C ARG A 33 3.02 12.21 -2.75
N GLY A 34 3.45 13.23 -2.00
CA GLY A 34 3.25 13.27 -0.55
C GLY A 34 1.77 13.29 -0.13
N ILE A 35 0.93 14.04 -0.85
CA ILE A 35 -0.53 14.06 -0.61
C ILE A 35 -1.13 12.67 -0.85
N LEU A 36 -0.78 12.02 -1.97
CA LEU A 36 -1.26 10.68 -2.29
C LEU A 36 -0.80 9.64 -1.28
N GLU A 37 0.45 9.74 -0.80
CA GLU A 37 0.98 8.84 0.24
C GLU A 37 0.20 8.97 1.55
N GLN A 38 -0.04 10.21 2.02
CA GLN A 38 -0.81 10.47 3.23
C GLN A 38 -2.26 9.98 3.10
N ALA A 39 -2.89 10.22 1.94
CA ALA A 39 -4.25 9.77 1.68
C ALA A 39 -4.36 8.22 1.60
N ALA A 40 -3.39 7.55 0.98
CA ALA A 40 -3.40 6.09 0.81
C ALA A 40 -2.91 5.33 2.07
N LYS A 41 -2.11 5.99 2.91
CA LYS A 41 -1.51 5.43 4.13
C LYS A 41 -1.75 6.38 5.30
N PRO A 42 -3.01 6.53 5.76
CA PRO A 42 -3.31 7.40 6.89
C PRO A 42 -2.52 6.98 8.13
N GLU A 43 -2.19 7.96 8.96
CA GLU A 43 -1.59 7.71 10.27
C GLU A 43 -2.48 6.78 11.09
N GLY A 44 -1.87 5.84 11.83
CA GLY A 44 -2.60 4.83 12.58
C GLY A 44 -3.14 3.66 11.75
N ARG A 45 -2.92 3.63 10.42
CA ARG A 45 -3.25 2.43 9.62
C ARG A 45 -2.53 1.21 10.18
N LEU A 46 -3.31 0.22 10.62
CA LEU A 46 -2.77 -1.04 11.09
C LEU A 46 -2.03 -1.75 9.93
N LYS A 47 -0.73 -1.94 10.11
CA LYS A 47 0.09 -2.74 9.20
C LYS A 47 -0.09 -4.22 9.56
N LEU A 48 -1.23 -4.80 9.17
CA LEU A 48 -1.63 -6.15 9.58
C LEU A 48 -0.51 -7.19 9.36
N GLY A 49 0.15 -7.17 8.20
CA GLY A 49 1.27 -8.07 7.93
C GLY A 49 2.45 -7.87 8.88
N THR A 50 2.76 -6.62 9.25
CA THR A 50 3.80 -6.32 10.24
C THR A 50 3.41 -6.79 11.64
N LEU A 51 2.15 -6.58 12.04
CA LEU A 51 1.62 -7.06 13.32
C LEU A 51 1.65 -8.59 13.41
N LEU A 52 1.16 -9.28 12.39
CA LEU A 52 1.19 -10.75 12.36
C LEU A 52 2.63 -11.27 12.42
N ASN A 53 3.55 -10.63 11.72
CA ASN A 53 4.96 -10.98 11.76
C ASN A 53 5.60 -10.71 13.14
N SER A 54 5.19 -9.67 13.87
CA SER A 54 5.69 -9.45 15.24
C SER A 54 5.17 -10.53 16.19
N ILE A 55 3.87 -10.84 16.13
CA ILE A 55 3.28 -11.93 16.93
C ILE A 55 3.98 -13.25 16.66
N ALA A 56 4.23 -13.57 15.39
CA ALA A 56 4.94 -14.79 15.01
C ALA A 56 6.36 -14.84 15.59
N ARG A 57 7.10 -13.74 15.57
CA ARG A 57 8.44 -13.65 16.16
C ARG A 57 8.43 -13.83 17.67
N ASP A 58 7.50 -13.17 18.36
CA ASP A 58 7.35 -13.28 19.81
C ASP A 58 6.99 -14.71 20.25
N ALA A 59 6.26 -15.44 19.39
CA ALA A 59 5.93 -16.85 19.59
C ALA A 59 7.07 -17.84 19.24
N GLY A 60 8.26 -17.35 18.85
CA GLY A 60 9.41 -18.20 18.48
C GLY A 60 9.53 -18.52 16.99
N GLY A 61 8.70 -17.89 16.15
CA GLY A 61 8.69 -18.10 14.71
C GLY A 61 7.97 -19.37 14.28
N LEU A 62 8.10 -19.69 12.99
CA LEU A 62 7.61 -20.94 12.40
C LEU A 62 8.81 -21.70 11.84
N SER A 63 9.02 -22.94 12.27
CA SER A 63 10.09 -23.77 11.71
C SER A 63 9.73 -24.24 10.29
N ASP A 64 10.74 -24.54 9.48
CA ASP A 64 10.54 -25.10 8.14
C ASP A 64 9.74 -26.41 8.17
N ALA A 65 9.90 -27.20 9.24
CA ALA A 65 9.18 -28.45 9.41
C ALA A 65 7.68 -28.23 9.63
N GLU A 66 7.31 -27.21 10.42
CA GLU A 66 5.91 -26.82 10.65
C GLU A 66 5.31 -26.17 9.40
N ALA A 67 6.05 -25.28 8.73
CA ALA A 67 5.63 -24.68 7.47
C ALA A 67 5.29 -25.76 6.41
N ARG A 68 6.13 -26.79 6.27
CA ARG A 68 5.87 -27.93 5.38
C ARG A 68 4.61 -28.73 5.74
N ARG A 69 4.20 -28.76 7.01
CA ARG A 69 2.95 -29.42 7.42
C ARG A 69 1.74 -28.61 6.96
N PHE A 70 1.75 -27.29 7.17
CA PHE A 70 0.68 -26.42 6.68
C PHE A 70 0.55 -26.45 5.15
N ASP A 71 1.67 -26.49 4.43
CA ASP A 71 1.70 -26.54 2.98
C ASP A 71 1.06 -27.81 2.37
N LYS A 72 1.00 -28.89 3.15
CA LYS A 72 0.30 -30.14 2.79
C LYS A 72 -1.20 -30.09 3.05
N LEU A 73 -1.64 -29.25 3.99
CA LEU A 73 -3.07 -29.05 4.30
C LEU A 73 -3.74 -28.08 3.33
N ARG A 74 -2.95 -27.24 2.65
CA ARG A 74 -3.43 -26.26 1.69
C ARG A 74 -4.02 -26.95 0.45
N ASP A 75 -5.29 -26.66 0.17
CA ASP A 75 -5.87 -27.03 -1.11
C ASP A 75 -5.13 -26.31 -2.26
N ARG A 76 -4.71 -27.10 -3.24
CA ARG A 76 -3.96 -26.65 -4.42
C ARG A 76 -4.83 -26.61 -5.67
N ALA A 77 -6.11 -26.95 -5.55
CA ALA A 77 -7.07 -26.74 -6.61
C ALA A 77 -7.07 -25.25 -7.01
N PRO A 78 -7.04 -24.95 -8.32
CA PRO A 78 -7.24 -23.59 -8.79
C PRO A 78 -8.57 -23.04 -8.26
N ALA A 79 -8.60 -21.76 -7.92
CA ALA A 79 -9.87 -21.12 -7.58
C ALA A 79 -10.83 -21.18 -8.77
N GLU A 80 -12.10 -21.47 -8.51
CA GLU A 80 -13.11 -21.39 -9.56
C GLU A 80 -13.26 -19.94 -10.04
N PRO A 81 -13.34 -19.70 -11.36
CA PRO A 81 -13.51 -18.35 -11.91
C PRO A 81 -14.83 -17.72 -11.43
N MET A 82 -14.77 -16.43 -11.08
CA MET A 82 -15.97 -15.65 -10.77
C MET A 82 -16.88 -15.58 -12.01
N ARG A 83 -18.14 -16.00 -11.85
CA ARG A 83 -19.18 -15.83 -12.86
C ARG A 83 -19.89 -14.50 -12.60
N PHE A 84 -19.99 -13.68 -13.62
CA PHE A 84 -20.74 -12.43 -13.59
C PHE A 84 -22.01 -12.66 -14.41
N GLU A 85 -23.09 -13.08 -13.76
CA GLU A 85 -24.45 -13.02 -14.32
C GLU A 85 -25.05 -11.63 -14.06
#